data_AF-A0AAD9R7J8-F1
#
_entry.id   AF-A0AAD9R7J8-F1
#
_cell.length_a   1.000
_cell.length_b   1.000
_cell.length_c   1.000
_cell.angle_alpha   90.00
_cell.angle_beta   90.00
_cell.angle_gamma   90.00
#
_symmetry.space_group_name_H-M   'P 1'
#
loop_
_entity.id
_entity.type
_entity.pdbx_description
1 polymer ?
#
loop_
_entity_poly.entity_id
_entity_poly.type
_entity_poly.pdbx_seq_one_letter_code
_entity_poly.pdbx_strand_id
1 'polypeptide(L)'
;MLSFLSLFMAASRNQFHQYCIYGKFQDCLMYSKAMKSCISYKARKSTEVRDTMLEALKTQEIKFTSASVWEKRENPGEYWNGKE
;
A
#
# COMPACT_ATOMS: atom_id res chain seq x y z
N MET A 1 -16.67 -10.35 11.55
CA MET A 1 -15.25 -10.45 11.93
C MET A 1 -14.31 -10.75 10.75
N LEU A 2 -14.78 -11.38 9.67
CA LEU A 2 -13.98 -11.68 8.47
C LEU A 2 -13.60 -10.45 7.61
N SER A 3 -14.47 -9.45 7.49
CA SER A 3 -14.20 -8.19 6.75
C SER A 3 -13.17 -7.26 7.42
N PHE A 4 -12.68 -7.63 8.60
CA PHE A 4 -11.91 -6.76 9.50
C PHE A 4 -10.41 -7.06 9.44
N LEU A 5 -10.03 -8.32 9.23
CA LEU A 5 -8.65 -8.72 8.96
C LEU A 5 -8.22 -8.26 7.56
N SER A 6 -9.17 -8.24 6.60
CA SER A 6 -8.90 -7.89 5.21
C SER A 6 -8.44 -6.44 5.00
N LEU A 7 -8.88 -5.49 5.82
CA LEU A 7 -8.57 -4.06 5.65
C LEU A 7 -7.20 -3.66 6.22
N PHE A 8 -6.81 -4.22 7.37
CA PHE A 8 -5.44 -4.10 7.87
C PHE A 8 -4.47 -4.80 6.91
N MET A 9 -4.85 -6.00 6.43
CA MET A 9 -4.10 -6.69 5.40
C MET A 9 -4.03 -5.89 4.10
N ALA A 10 -5.01 -5.06 3.76
CA ALA A 10 -4.98 -4.27 2.53
C ALA A 10 -3.84 -3.23 2.52
N ALA A 11 -3.65 -2.46 3.59
CA ALA A 11 -2.56 -1.47 3.66
C ALA A 11 -1.17 -2.13 3.63
N SER A 12 -0.95 -3.18 4.44
CA SER A 12 0.33 -3.91 4.44
C SER A 12 0.57 -4.66 3.13
N ARG A 13 -0.48 -5.23 2.50
CA ARG A 13 -0.40 -5.88 1.18
C ARG A 13 -0.07 -4.88 0.09
N ASN A 14 -0.67 -3.69 0.11
CA ASN A 14 -0.36 -2.64 -0.86
C ASN A 14 1.09 -2.19 -0.73
N GLN A 15 1.58 -2.02 0.49
CA GLN A 15 2.98 -1.68 0.77
C GLN A 15 3.94 -2.76 0.26
N PHE A 16 3.62 -4.04 0.50
CA PHE A 16 4.41 -5.16 0.00
C PHE A 16 4.40 -5.24 -1.55
N HIS A 17 3.23 -5.11 -2.17
CA HIS A 17 3.13 -5.10 -3.64
C HIS A 17 3.90 -3.93 -4.27
N GLN A 18 3.84 -2.75 -3.65
CA GLN A 18 4.56 -1.58 -4.14
C GLN A 18 6.07 -1.78 -4.03
N TYR A 19 6.57 -2.40 -2.97
CA TYR A 19 7.97 -2.86 -2.90
C TYR A 19 8.31 -3.90 -3.97
N CYS A 20 7.48 -4.92 -4.16
CA CYS A 20 7.72 -5.94 -5.19
C CYS A 20 7.77 -5.37 -6.61
N ILE A 21 6.95 -4.36 -6.90
CA ILE A 21 6.84 -3.76 -8.23
C ILE A 21 7.95 -2.71 -8.47
N TYR A 22 8.16 -1.81 -7.52
CA TYR A 22 9.01 -0.63 -7.72
C TYR A 22 10.36 -0.72 -7.00
N GLY A 23 10.59 -1.76 -6.19
CA GLY A 23 11.81 -1.92 -5.40
C GLY A 23 11.93 -0.99 -4.19
N LYS A 24 10.92 -0.15 -3.94
CA LYS A 24 10.89 0.82 -2.83
C LYS A 24 9.55 0.78 -2.11
N PHE A 25 9.60 1.00 -0.80
CA PHE A 25 8.42 1.19 0.04
C PHE A 25 7.78 2.56 -0.20
N GLN A 26 6.48 2.70 0.06
CA GLN A 26 5.81 4.00 0.00
C GLN A 26 6.28 4.82 1.19
N ASP A 27 6.14 6.13 1.04
CA ASP A 27 6.36 7.07 2.12
C ASP A 27 5.64 6.63 3.42
N CYS A 28 6.38 6.69 4.53
CA CYS A 28 5.91 6.21 5.83
C CYS A 28 4.71 7.03 6.33
N LEU A 29 4.61 8.32 5.98
CA LEU A 29 3.47 9.15 6.35
C LEU A 29 2.21 8.69 5.60
N MET A 30 2.34 8.34 4.32
CA MET A 30 1.25 7.78 3.51
C MET A 30 0.76 6.44 4.07
N TYR A 31 1.69 5.52 4.38
CA TYR A 31 1.35 4.25 5.02
C TYR A 31 0.69 4.45 6.40
N SER A 32 1.26 5.31 7.24
CA SER A 32 0.74 5.63 8.58
C SER A 32 -0.67 6.23 8.53
N LYS A 33 -0.93 7.11 7.56
CA LYS A 33 -2.25 7.73 7.35
C LYS A 33 -3.32 6.67 7.01
N ALA A 34 -3.04 5.80 6.05
CA ALA A 34 -3.99 4.73 5.70
C ALA A 34 -4.22 3.78 6.87
N MET A 35 -3.15 3.41 7.57
CA MET A 35 -3.21 2.57 8.75
C MET A 35 -4.08 3.18 9.87
N LYS A 36 -3.86 4.46 10.20
CA LYS A 36 -4.66 5.20 11.21
C LYS A 36 -6.11 5.35 10.78
N SER A 37 -6.39 5.51 9.48
CA SER A 37 -7.76 5.59 8.97
C SER A 37 -8.52 4.27 9.16
N CYS A 38 -7.87 3.12 8.92
CA CYS A 38 -8.43 1.80 9.20
C CYS A 38 -8.72 1.60 10.70
N ILE A 39 -7.81 2.02 11.58
CA ILE A 39 -8.00 1.96 13.04
C ILE A 39 -9.15 2.86 13.48
N SER A 40 -9.23 4.08 12.92
CA SER A 40 -10.29 5.03 13.25
C SER A 40 -11.67 4.52 12.83
N TYR A 41 -11.76 3.91 11.65
CA TYR A 41 -12.99 3.24 11.20
C TYR A 41 -13.36 2.08 12.12
N LYS A 42 -12.38 1.30 12.59
CA LYS A 42 -12.60 0.22 13.57
C LYS A 42 -13.22 0.75 14.87
N ALA A 43 -12.76 1.91 15.35
CA ALA A 43 -13.23 2.50 16.60
C ALA A 43 -14.61 3.13 16.49
N ARG A 44 -14.89 3.88 15.41
CA ARG A 44 -16.11 4.70 15.27
C ARG A 44 -17.20 4.08 14.41
N LYS A 45 -16.83 3.27 13.41
CA LYS A 45 -17.73 2.63 12.41
C LYS A 45 -18.75 3.58 11.75
N SER A 46 -18.48 4.89 11.72
CA SER A 46 -19.35 5.84 11.02
C SER A 46 -19.07 5.86 9.51
N THR A 47 -20.06 6.31 8.75
CA THR A 47 -19.99 6.44 7.29
C THR A 47 -18.90 7.43 6.86
N GLU A 48 -18.77 8.58 7.51
CA GLU A 48 -17.69 9.55 7.21
C GLU A 48 -16.28 8.96 7.36
N VAL A 49 -16.06 8.17 8.43
CA VAL A 49 -14.75 7.57 8.69
C VAL A 49 -14.48 6.42 7.71
N ARG A 50 -15.53 5.72 7.27
CA ARG A 50 -15.43 4.72 6.19
C ARG A 50 -15.00 5.37 4.88
N ASP A 51 -15.61 6.50 4.52
CA ASP A 51 -15.34 7.17 3.25
C ASP A 51 -13.93 7.77 3.24
N THR A 52 -13.49 8.36 4.37
CA THR A 52 -12.10 8.79 4.59
C THR A 52 -11.09 7.65 4.44
N MET A 53 -11.42 6.47 4.96
CA MET A 53 -10.59 5.27 4.82
C MET A 53 -10.53 4.80 3.36
N LEU A 54 -11.66 4.79 2.64
CA LEU A 54 -11.70 4.39 1.24
C LEU A 54 -10.90 5.34 0.34
N GLU A 55 -10.94 6.65 0.59
CA GLU A 55 -10.10 7.61 -0.12
C GLU A 55 -8.60 7.36 0.12
N ALA A 56 -8.20 7.13 1.37
CA ALA A 56 -6.81 6.83 1.71
C ALA A 56 -6.32 5.55 1.01
N LEU A 57 -7.18 4.53 0.88
CA LEU A 57 -6.85 3.30 0.16
C LEU A 57 -6.82 3.47 -1.36
N LYS A 58 -7.72 4.28 -1.94
CA LYS A 58 -7.71 4.61 -3.38
C LYS A 58 -6.43 5.30 -3.81
N THR A 59 -5.89 6.21 -2.99
CA THR A 59 -4.58 6.83 -3.26
C THR A 59 -3.42 5.83 -3.27
N GLN A 60 -3.62 4.63 -2.72
CA GLN A 60 -2.63 3.55 -2.68
C GLN A 60 -2.92 2.44 -3.70
N GLU A 61 -3.98 2.59 -4.49
CA GLU A 61 -4.36 1.59 -5.48
C GLU A 61 -3.32 1.56 -6.61
N ILE A 62 -2.52 0.50 -6.63
CA ILE A 62 -1.53 0.29 -7.68
C ILE A 62 -2.29 -0.07 -8.95
N LYS A 63 -2.31 0.84 -9.91
CA LYS A 63 -2.84 0.55 -11.25
C LYS A 63 -1.87 -0.37 -11.97
N PHE A 64 -2.24 -1.65 -12.07
CA PHE A 64 -1.48 -2.63 -12.84
C PHE A 64 -1.59 -2.30 -14.33
N THR A 65 -0.55 -1.67 -14.87
CA THR A 65 -0.35 -1.57 -16.32
C THR A 65 0.30 -2.86 -16.84
N SER A 66 0.09 -3.18 -18.12
CA SER A 66 0.62 -4.38 -18.80
C SER A 66 2.15 -4.49 -18.84
N ALA A 67 2.86 -3.42 -18.48
CA ALA A 67 4.32 -3.41 -18.39
C ALA A 67 4.82 -4.40 -17.32
N SER A 68 5.92 -5.10 -17.65
CA SER A 68 6.52 -6.09 -16.77
C SER A 68 7.01 -5.44 -15.47
N VAL A 69 7.05 -6.20 -14.37
CA VAL A 69 7.56 -5.70 -13.09
C VAL A 69 8.99 -5.17 -13.21
N TRP A 70 9.78 -5.74 -14.11
CA TRP A 70 11.18 -5.37 -14.36
C TRP A 70 11.33 -3.98 -14.99
N GLU A 71 10.39 -3.56 -15.83
CA GLU A 71 10.37 -2.23 -16.44
C GLU A 71 10.00 -1.12 -15.44
N LYS A 72 9.43 -1.48 -14.28
CA LYS A 72 8.93 -0.54 -13.26
C LYS A 72 9.92 -0.28 -12.13
N ARG A 73 10.99 -1.07 -12.02
CA ARG A 73 12.03 -0.85 -11.01
C ARG A 73 12.99 0.22 -11.49
N GLU A 74 13.25 1.24 -10.68
CA GLU A 74 14.46 2.06 -10.86
C GLU A 74 15.66 1.11 -10.71
N ASN A 75 16.54 1.02 -11.71
CA ASN A 75 17.81 0.27 -11.66
C ASN A 75 17.77 -1.16 -11.07
N PRO A 76 17.15 -2.15 -11.76
CA PRO A 76 17.15 -3.54 -11.30
C PRO A 76 18.56 -4.14 -11.11
N GLY A 77 19.58 -3.62 -11.81
CA GLY A 77 20.96 -4.06 -11.68
C GLY A 77 21.65 -3.66 -10.38
N GLU A 78 21.35 -2.47 -9.83
CA GLU A 78 21.98 -1.99 -8.58
C GLU A 78 21.52 -2.78 -7.35
N TYR A 79 20.24 -3.15 -7.30
CA TYR A 79 19.66 -3.83 -6.14
C TYR A 79 19.98 -5.33 -6.06
N TRP A 80 20.39 -5.95 -7.17
CA TRP A 80 20.62 -7.41 -7.24
C TRP A 80 22.08 -7.78 -7.48
N ASN A 81 22.79 -7.01 -8.31
CA ASN A 81 24.21 -7.23 -8.57
C ASN A 81 25.07 -6.36 -7.65
N GLY A 82 24.64 -6.11 -6.41
CA GLY A 82 25.37 -5.34 -5.42
C GLY A 82 26.85 -5.74 -5.46
N LYS A 83 27.64 -4.92 -6.16
CA LYS A 83 29.09 -5.02 -6.12
C LYS A 83 29.45 -4.38 -4.79
N GLU A 84 30.13 -5.16 -3.96
CA GLU A 84 30.92 -4.66 -2.83
C GLU A 84 31.69 -3.39 -3.20
#